data_AF-A0A660V053-F1
#
_entry.id   AF-A0A660V053-F1
#
_cell.length_a   1.000
_cell.length_b   1.000
_cell.length_c   1.000
_cell.angle_alpha   90.00
_cell.angle_beta   90.00
_cell.angle_gamma   90.00
#
_symmetry.space_group_name_H-M   'P 1'
#
loop_
_entity.id
_entity.type
_entity.pdbx_description
1 polymer ?
#
loop_
_entity_poly.entity_id
_entity_poly.type
_entity_poly.pdbx_seq_one_letter_code
_entity_poly.pdbx_strand_id
1 'polypeptide(L)'
;MGKQRIMTIAILKQLLQELSNEVTDDFQVWLSSDEEGNSFLPMFESPQLCLAIDPRIKTDCPVFSRWILFPGESKTIYIRLFHGRTNANQDMNEWGLDGPIFGPYEFVHTTYALNLKLSKNGLCSEFFCYEDMVYYDGVYYGDWSVFGLETLEKRKYKPAVFEQKKEDLPT
;
A
#
# COMPACT_ATOMS: atom_id res chain seq x y z
N MET A 1 -5.22 28.49 28.01
CA MET A 1 -5.50 28.01 26.65
C MET A 1 -4.68 28.83 25.67
N GLY A 2 -3.74 28.21 24.96
CA GLY A 2 -2.96 28.91 23.94
C GLY A 2 -3.85 29.29 22.75
N LYS A 3 -3.66 30.50 22.18
CA LYS A 3 -4.32 30.88 20.93
C LYS A 3 -3.88 29.92 19.84
N GLN A 4 -4.79 29.08 19.38
CA GLN A 4 -4.57 28.23 18.22
C GLN A 4 -4.35 29.14 17.00
N ARG A 5 -3.20 29.01 16.34
CA ARG A 5 -2.92 29.75 15.10
C ARG A 5 -3.67 29.06 13.97
N ILE A 6 -4.79 29.65 13.56
CA ILE A 6 -5.59 29.16 12.45
C ILE A 6 -4.94 29.64 11.15
N MET A 7 -4.51 28.72 10.30
CA MET A 7 -4.11 29.04 8.93
C MET A 7 -5.38 29.22 8.09
N THR A 8 -5.58 30.41 7.52
CA THR A 8 -6.71 30.63 6.61
C THR A 8 -6.38 30.09 5.22
N ILE A 9 -7.41 29.77 4.44
CA ILE A 9 -7.26 29.34 3.04
C ILE A 9 -6.50 30.39 2.21
N ALA A 10 -6.66 31.68 2.51
CA ALA A 10 -5.93 32.75 1.83
C ALA A 10 -4.42 32.65 2.08
N ILE A 11 -4.02 32.41 3.33
CA ILE A 11 -2.62 32.26 3.72
C ILE A 11 -2.03 30.98 3.10
N LEU A 12 -2.78 29.87 3.09
CA LEU A 12 -2.35 28.63 2.46
C LEU A 12 -2.11 28.81 0.95
N LYS A 13 -3.01 29.52 0.26
CA LYS A 13 -2.86 29.80 -1.18
C LYS A 13 -1.61 30.63 -1.47
N GLN A 14 -1.34 31.64 -0.65
CA GLN A 14 -0.14 32.46 -0.79
C GLN A 14 1.13 31.62 -0.62
N LEU A 15 1.17 30.76 0.40
CA LEU A 15 2.30 29.86 0.65
C LEU A 15 2.54 28.89 -0.52
N LEU A 16 1.48 28.29 -1.06
CA LEU A 16 1.60 27.39 -2.21
C LEU A 16 2.08 28.14 -3.47
N GLN A 17 1.68 29.40 -3.64
CA GLN A 17 2.13 30.22 -4.75
C GLN A 17 3.61 30.60 -4.63
N GLU A 18 4.08 30.91 -3.42
CA GLU A 18 5.51 31.11 -3.15
C GLU A 18 6.32 29.84 -3.46
N LEU A 19 5.87 28.68 -2.98
CA LEU A 19 6.50 27.38 -3.23
C LEU A 19 6.46 26.95 -4.70
N SER A 20 5.43 27.34 -5.46
CA SER A 20 5.32 27.00 -6.88
C SER A 20 6.43 27.60 -7.75
N ASN A 21 7.09 28.66 -7.27
CA ASN A 21 8.26 29.22 -7.96
C ASN A 21 9.55 28.45 -7.66
N GLU A 22 9.59 27.67 -6.58
CA GLU A 22 10.74 26.91 -6.13
C GLU A 22 10.69 25.44 -6.57
N VAL A 23 9.48 24.88 -6.70
CA VAL A 23 9.25 23.48 -7.10
C VAL A 23 8.79 23.45 -8.56
N THR A 24 9.66 22.97 -9.44
CA THR A 24 9.43 22.96 -10.91
C THR A 24 8.78 21.68 -11.43
N ASP A 25 8.69 20.64 -10.60
CA ASP A 25 8.08 19.35 -10.92
C ASP A 25 6.68 19.21 -10.29
N ASP A 26 5.86 18.31 -10.83
CA ASP A 26 4.54 18.01 -10.26
C ASP A 26 4.66 17.40 -8.86
N PHE A 27 3.99 18.00 -7.86
CA PHE A 27 3.96 17.51 -6.48
C PHE A 27 2.54 17.37 -5.93
N GLN A 28 2.39 16.51 -4.93
CA GLN A 28 1.13 16.26 -4.25
C GLN A 28 1.17 16.85 -2.84
N VAL A 29 0.19 17.69 -2.51
CA VAL A 29 0.04 18.29 -1.17
C VAL A 29 -0.96 17.48 -0.37
N TRP A 30 -0.51 16.96 0.77
CA TRP A 30 -1.37 16.23 1.71
C TRP A 30 -1.79 17.15 2.86
N LEU A 31 -3.10 17.35 3.02
CA LEU A 31 -3.67 18.08 4.15
C LEU A 31 -4.40 17.07 5.04
N SER A 32 -3.96 16.93 6.28
CA SER A 32 -4.63 16.11 7.29
C SER A 32 -5.30 17.02 8.33
N SER A 33 -6.54 16.70 8.67
CA SER A 33 -7.28 17.32 9.77
C SER A 33 -8.01 16.21 10.47
N ASP A 34 -7.73 15.98 11.75
CA ASP A 34 -8.66 15.27 12.60
C ASP A 34 -9.08 16.16 13.77
N GLU A 35 -10.38 16.20 14.02
CA GLU A 35 -10.96 16.70 15.27
C GLU A 35 -10.90 15.62 16.38
N GLU A 36 -10.37 14.44 16.06
CA GLU A 36 -10.48 13.23 16.88
C GLU A 36 -9.21 12.87 17.67
N GLY A 37 -8.12 13.64 17.53
CA GLY A 37 -6.96 13.51 18.41
C GLY A 37 -6.35 12.10 18.42
N ASN A 38 -6.30 11.43 17.27
CA ASN A 38 -5.62 10.15 17.19
C ASN A 38 -4.11 10.38 17.20
N SER A 39 -3.47 9.83 18.23
CA SER A 39 -2.03 9.88 18.46
C SER A 39 -1.26 9.40 17.22
N PHE A 40 -0.57 10.32 16.55
CA PHE A 40 0.39 9.96 15.51
C PHE A 40 1.55 9.15 16.12
N LEU A 41 1.99 8.12 15.40
CA LEU A 41 3.31 7.51 15.59
C LEU A 41 4.40 8.61 15.51
N PRO A 42 5.50 8.50 16.27
CA PRO A 42 6.35 9.63 16.62
C PRO A 42 7.01 10.27 15.39
N MET A 43 6.64 11.53 15.14
CA MET A 43 7.43 12.46 14.34
C MET A 43 8.70 12.79 15.14
N PHE A 44 9.89 12.62 14.52
CA PHE A 44 11.18 12.80 15.19
C PHE A 44 11.29 14.17 15.91
N GLU A 45 11.93 14.16 17.08
CA GLU A 45 12.05 15.29 18.02
C GLU A 45 12.82 16.52 17.46
N SER A 46 13.45 16.37 16.29
CA SER A 46 14.01 17.47 15.51
C SER A 46 13.72 17.27 14.03
N PRO A 47 12.52 17.64 13.56
CA PRO A 47 12.15 17.52 12.16
C PRO A 47 12.70 18.74 11.45
N GLN A 48 13.97 18.68 11.05
CA GLN A 48 14.50 19.67 10.12
C GLN A 48 13.84 19.41 8.76
N LEU A 49 12.74 20.14 8.54
CA LEU A 49 11.99 20.31 7.29
C LEU A 49 11.41 19.03 6.71
N CYS A 50 10.35 18.58 7.37
CA CYS A 50 9.58 17.44 6.93
C CYS A 50 8.83 17.84 5.61
N LEU A 51 8.76 17.14 4.48
CA LEU A 51 9.18 15.79 4.19
C LEU A 51 9.64 15.64 2.74
N ALA A 52 10.87 16.11 2.55
CA ALA A 52 11.85 15.82 1.49
C ALA A 52 11.50 16.19 0.04
N ILE A 53 12.07 17.31 -0.42
CA ILE A 53 12.71 17.38 -1.74
C ILE A 53 14.23 17.27 -1.48
N ASP A 54 14.83 16.16 -1.87
CA ASP A 54 16.29 15.95 -1.84
C ASP A 54 16.85 16.12 -3.26
N PRO A 55 17.72 17.12 -3.52
CA PRO A 55 18.30 17.28 -4.85
C PRO A 55 19.36 16.22 -5.22
N ARG A 56 19.58 15.17 -4.42
CA ARG A 56 20.67 14.19 -4.63
C ARG A 56 20.34 12.71 -4.37
N ILE A 57 19.09 12.28 -4.20
CA ILE A 57 18.80 10.85 -3.98
C ILE A 57 18.08 10.22 -5.18
N LYS A 58 18.80 9.34 -5.87
CA LYS A 58 18.24 8.28 -6.71
C LYS A 58 17.63 7.20 -5.81
N THR A 59 16.53 6.64 -6.31
CA THR A 59 15.92 5.32 -6.00
C THR A 59 15.10 5.14 -4.71
N ASP A 60 13.84 4.76 -4.95
CA ASP A 60 13.03 3.73 -4.27
C ASP A 60 12.49 3.95 -2.85
N CYS A 61 11.26 4.51 -2.75
CA CYS A 61 10.16 3.97 -1.92
C CYS A 61 8.87 4.82 -2.06
N PRO A 62 7.65 4.23 -2.15
CA PRO A 62 6.45 4.96 -1.73
C PRO A 62 5.61 4.24 -0.66
N VAL A 63 5.12 5.08 0.25
CA VAL A 63 4.29 4.81 1.42
C VAL A 63 2.80 5.06 1.08
N PHE A 64 1.88 4.37 1.76
CA PHE A 64 0.42 4.34 1.56
C PHE A 64 -0.34 5.65 1.89
N SER A 65 -1.37 6.00 1.09
CA SER A 65 -2.79 6.29 1.51
C SER A 65 -3.65 6.94 0.38
N ARG A 66 -4.96 7.10 0.64
CA ARG A 66 -6.14 7.03 -0.28
C ARG A 66 -6.64 8.39 -0.85
N TRP A 67 -7.21 8.38 -2.06
CA TRP A 67 -7.60 9.56 -2.90
C TRP A 67 -9.12 9.82 -3.06
N ILE A 68 -9.50 11.08 -3.30
CA ILE A 68 -10.63 11.49 -4.18
C ILE A 68 -10.01 11.80 -5.56
N LEU A 69 -10.49 11.17 -6.64
CA LEU A 69 -9.95 11.28 -8.01
C LEU A 69 -11.04 11.74 -9.02
N PHE A 70 -10.72 12.75 -9.83
CA PHE A 70 -11.34 13.03 -11.13
C PHE A 70 -10.94 11.92 -12.14
N PRO A 71 -11.69 11.68 -13.25
CA PRO A 71 -11.68 10.41 -13.98
C PRO A 71 -10.42 10.24 -14.84
N GLY A 72 -9.32 9.81 -14.20
CA GLY A 72 -8.18 9.16 -14.85
C GLY A 72 -8.43 7.66 -14.95
N GLU A 73 -7.87 7.01 -15.96
CA GLU A 73 -7.98 5.58 -16.25
C GLU A 73 -8.00 4.71 -14.97
N SER A 74 -8.93 3.74 -14.94
CA SER A 74 -9.02 2.78 -13.83
C SER A 74 -7.68 2.05 -13.69
N LYS A 75 -6.87 2.46 -12.70
CA LYS A 75 -5.59 1.81 -12.40
C LYS A 75 -5.88 0.48 -11.73
N THR A 76 -5.72 -0.60 -12.48
CA THR A 76 -5.76 -1.96 -11.93
C THR A 76 -4.44 -2.31 -11.26
N ILE A 77 -4.52 -3.05 -10.16
CA ILE A 77 -3.37 -3.57 -9.42
C ILE A 77 -3.37 -5.10 -9.35
N TYR A 78 -2.20 -5.64 -9.08
CA TYR A 78 -1.93 -7.07 -8.96
C TYR A 78 -1.24 -7.34 -7.64
N ILE A 79 -1.42 -8.54 -7.11
CA ILE A 79 -0.76 -9.03 -5.90
C ILE A 79 0.02 -10.30 -6.23
N ARG A 80 1.25 -10.43 -5.72
CA ARG A 80 2.05 -11.66 -5.77
C ARG A 80 2.29 -12.17 -4.36
N LEU A 81 2.12 -13.45 -4.14
CA LEU A 81 2.48 -14.14 -2.89
C LEU A 81 3.88 -14.74 -3.00
N PHE A 82 4.63 -14.80 -1.90
CA PHE A 82 5.96 -15.42 -1.85
C PHE A 82 6.31 -15.88 -0.42
N HIS A 83 7.47 -16.52 -0.27
CA HIS A 83 7.90 -17.17 0.97
C HIS A 83 6.92 -18.25 1.45
N GLY A 84 6.47 -19.07 0.51
CA GLY A 84 5.53 -20.15 0.74
C GLY A 84 6.17 -21.34 1.46
N ARG A 85 5.44 -21.90 2.43
CA ARG A 85 5.78 -23.14 3.15
C ARG A 85 4.55 -24.04 3.25
N THR A 86 4.72 -25.36 3.22
CA THR A 86 3.60 -26.32 3.31
C THR A 86 3.25 -26.68 4.76
N ASN A 87 4.08 -26.29 5.73
CA ASN A 87 3.81 -26.39 7.16
C ASN A 87 4.00 -25.01 7.79
N ALA A 88 2.93 -24.42 8.33
CA ALA A 88 2.95 -23.09 8.93
C ALA A 88 3.99 -22.95 10.05
N ASN A 89 4.25 -24.03 10.80
CA ASN A 89 5.22 -24.04 11.91
C ASN A 89 6.66 -24.35 11.47
N GLN A 90 6.91 -24.41 10.17
CA GLN A 90 8.26 -24.66 9.65
C GLN A 90 9.14 -23.43 9.87
N ASP A 91 10.25 -23.64 10.59
CA ASP A 91 11.32 -22.65 10.67
C ASP A 91 12.04 -22.56 9.31
N MET A 92 12.11 -21.35 8.76
CA MET A 92 12.52 -21.09 7.38
C MET A 92 13.85 -20.34 7.36
N ASN A 93 14.90 -21.04 6.93
CA ASN A 93 16.22 -20.44 6.65
C ASN A 93 16.42 -20.09 5.17
N GLU A 94 15.45 -20.41 4.31
CA GLU A 94 15.46 -20.17 2.86
C GLU A 94 14.25 -19.33 2.42
N TRP A 95 14.24 -18.88 1.17
CA TRP A 95 13.18 -18.05 0.58
C TRP A 95 11.86 -18.79 0.29
N GLY A 96 11.80 -20.12 0.45
CA GLY A 96 10.57 -20.91 0.26
C GLY A 96 10.03 -20.97 -1.17
N LEU A 97 8.75 -21.32 -1.28
CA LEU A 97 8.02 -21.43 -2.55
C LEU A 97 7.61 -20.05 -3.07
N ASP A 98 7.79 -19.83 -4.37
CA ASP A 98 7.20 -18.69 -5.07
C ASP A 98 5.70 -18.91 -5.25
N GLY A 99 4.91 -17.87 -5.03
CA GLY A 99 3.46 -17.95 -5.02
C GLY A 99 2.80 -17.44 -6.30
N PRO A 100 1.47 -17.63 -6.38
CA PRO A 100 0.68 -17.12 -7.49
C PRO A 100 0.67 -15.58 -7.51
N ILE A 101 0.37 -15.06 -8.70
CA ILE A 101 0.06 -13.65 -8.93
C ILE A 101 -1.42 -13.56 -9.22
N PHE A 102 -2.14 -12.65 -8.56
CA PHE A 102 -3.56 -12.44 -8.77
C PHE A 102 -3.86 -11.02 -9.21
N GLY A 103 -4.97 -10.87 -9.92
CA GLY A 103 -5.48 -9.61 -10.43
C GLY A 103 -6.08 -9.76 -11.83
N PRO A 104 -6.50 -8.68 -12.46
CA PRO A 104 -6.49 -7.31 -11.94
C PRO A 104 -7.52 -7.09 -10.81
N TYR A 105 -7.16 -6.22 -9.87
CA TYR A 105 -8.02 -5.73 -8.77
C TYR A 105 -8.10 -4.20 -8.78
N GLU A 106 -9.20 -3.67 -8.23
CA GLU A 106 -9.42 -2.24 -8.02
C GLU A 106 -8.67 -1.75 -6.77
N PHE A 107 -8.65 -2.57 -5.72
CA PHE A 107 -7.84 -2.34 -4.53
C PHE A 107 -7.40 -3.64 -3.87
N VAL A 108 -6.33 -3.53 -3.08
CA VAL A 108 -5.82 -4.54 -2.15
C VAL A 108 -5.70 -3.81 -0.82
N HIS A 109 -6.35 -4.33 0.22
CA HIS A 109 -6.32 -3.77 1.55
C HIS A 109 -5.75 -4.83 2.50
N THR A 110 -4.68 -4.47 3.21
CA THR A 110 -4.17 -5.27 4.33
C THR A 110 -4.39 -4.54 5.66
N THR A 111 -4.87 -5.26 6.68
CA THR A 111 -5.03 -4.73 8.04
C THR A 111 -4.20 -5.56 9.00
N TYR A 112 -3.18 -4.94 9.60
CA TYR A 112 -2.22 -5.56 10.53
C TYR A 112 -1.56 -6.84 10.01
N ALA A 113 -1.45 -7.05 8.69
CA ALA A 113 -0.99 -8.30 8.08
C ALA A 113 -1.87 -9.53 8.36
N LEU A 114 -3.02 -9.36 9.03
CA LEU A 114 -3.92 -10.45 9.43
C LEU A 114 -5.20 -10.54 8.59
N ASN A 115 -5.50 -9.50 7.82
CA ASN A 115 -6.66 -9.48 6.94
C ASN A 115 -6.22 -8.94 5.59
N LEU A 116 -6.43 -9.70 4.52
CA LEU A 116 -6.04 -9.31 3.17
C LEU A 116 -7.25 -9.38 2.23
N LYS A 117 -7.75 -8.21 1.83
CA LYS A 117 -8.96 -8.05 1.02
C LYS A 117 -8.64 -7.57 -0.38
N LEU A 118 -9.34 -8.13 -1.36
CA LEU A 118 -9.20 -7.84 -2.79
C LEU A 118 -10.56 -7.39 -3.34
N SER A 119 -10.59 -6.29 -4.08
CA SER A 119 -11.81 -5.87 -4.78
C SER A 119 -11.71 -6.02 -6.28
N LYS A 120 -12.77 -6.56 -6.89
CA LYS A 120 -12.95 -6.63 -8.33
C LYS A 120 -14.41 -6.47 -8.68
N ASN A 121 -14.73 -5.50 -9.55
CA ASN A 121 -16.08 -5.26 -10.04
C ASN A 121 -17.10 -5.07 -8.90
N GLY A 122 -16.71 -4.38 -7.82
CA GLY A 122 -17.55 -4.17 -6.64
C GLY A 122 -17.74 -5.39 -5.74
N LEU A 123 -17.12 -6.54 -6.06
CA LEU A 123 -17.05 -7.71 -5.17
C LEU A 123 -15.77 -7.65 -4.34
N CYS A 124 -15.87 -8.00 -3.06
CA CYS A 124 -14.74 -8.10 -2.15
C CYS A 124 -14.48 -9.57 -1.80
N SER A 125 -13.31 -10.08 -2.18
CA SER A 125 -12.77 -11.36 -1.71
C SER A 125 -11.80 -11.10 -0.56
N GLU A 126 -11.67 -12.06 0.34
CA GLU A 126 -10.76 -11.98 1.48
C GLU A 126 -9.98 -13.28 1.56
N PHE A 127 -8.65 -13.17 1.63
CA PHE A 127 -7.80 -14.33 1.86
C PHE A 127 -7.96 -14.85 3.28
N PHE A 128 -7.89 -16.17 3.42
CA PHE A 128 -7.66 -16.76 4.72
C PHE A 128 -6.23 -16.48 5.19
N CYS A 129 -6.10 -15.78 6.31
CA CYS A 129 -4.83 -15.61 7.00
C CYS A 129 -4.73 -16.60 8.17
N TYR A 130 -3.64 -17.36 8.21
CA TYR A 130 -3.23 -18.15 9.37
C TYR A 130 -2.08 -17.42 10.06
N GLU A 131 -2.34 -16.88 11.25
CA GLU A 131 -1.41 -15.95 11.91
C GLU A 131 -1.04 -14.80 10.95
N ASP A 132 0.25 -14.57 10.70
CA ASP A 132 0.77 -13.54 9.80
C ASP A 132 0.93 -14.01 8.34
N MET A 133 0.45 -15.21 7.98
CA MET A 133 0.62 -15.80 6.66
C MET A 133 -0.69 -15.91 5.89
N VAL A 134 -0.62 -15.69 4.59
CA VAL A 134 -1.73 -15.92 3.65
C VAL A 134 -1.73 -17.39 3.24
N TYR A 135 -2.84 -18.11 3.47
CA TYR A 135 -2.99 -19.48 3.00
C TYR A 135 -3.63 -19.51 1.61
N TYR A 136 -3.03 -20.27 0.69
CA TYR A 136 -3.61 -20.56 -0.61
C TYR A 136 -3.08 -21.88 -1.18
N ASP A 137 -3.99 -22.77 -1.59
CA ASP A 137 -3.72 -24.03 -2.30
C ASP A 137 -2.70 -24.94 -1.57
N GLY A 138 -2.83 -25.07 -0.25
CA GLY A 138 -1.92 -25.89 0.57
C GLY A 138 -0.63 -25.21 1.01
N VAL A 139 -0.44 -23.92 0.71
CA VAL A 139 0.78 -23.18 1.00
C VAL A 139 0.49 -21.96 1.87
N TYR A 140 1.33 -21.75 2.88
CA TYR A 140 1.32 -20.58 3.77
C TYR A 140 2.40 -19.60 3.31
N TYR A 141 1.99 -18.44 2.79
CA TYR A 141 2.87 -17.40 2.26
C TYR A 141 3.10 -16.32 3.31
N GLY A 142 4.37 -16.07 3.65
CA GLY A 142 4.73 -15.04 4.64
C GLY A 142 4.63 -13.61 4.12
N ASP A 143 4.72 -13.44 2.80
CA ASP A 143 4.87 -12.13 2.22
C ASP A 143 4.03 -11.97 0.96
N TRP A 144 3.68 -10.71 0.66
CA TRP A 144 3.04 -10.32 -0.58
C TRP A 144 3.52 -8.97 -1.07
N SER A 145 3.41 -8.75 -2.39
CA SER A 145 3.75 -7.50 -3.05
C SER A 145 2.60 -7.05 -3.92
N VAL A 146 2.30 -5.76 -3.89
CA VAL A 146 1.27 -5.14 -4.71
C VAL A 146 1.93 -4.26 -5.78
N PHE A 147 1.52 -4.39 -7.03
CA PHE A 147 2.12 -3.65 -8.15
C PHE A 147 1.12 -3.38 -9.28
N GLY A 148 1.44 -2.40 -10.13
CA GLY A 148 0.61 -2.02 -11.28
C GLY A 148 0.92 -2.80 -12.56
N LEU A 149 0.12 -2.56 -13.60
CA LEU A 149 0.23 -3.20 -14.92
C LEU A 149 1.64 -3.10 -15.54
N GLU A 150 2.31 -1.94 -15.41
CA GLU A 150 3.66 -1.74 -15.93
C GLU A 150 4.65 -2.80 -15.41
N THR A 151 4.62 -3.08 -14.11
CA THR A 151 5.48 -4.10 -13.49
C THR A 151 5.12 -5.49 -13.97
N LEU A 152 3.84 -5.80 -14.15
CA LEU A 152 3.38 -7.08 -14.68
C LEU A 152 3.96 -7.34 -16.08
N GLU A 153 3.84 -6.36 -16.97
CA GLU A 153 4.31 -6.43 -18.36
C GLU A 153 5.83 -6.51 -18.44
N LYS A 154 6.54 -5.61 -17.73
CA LYS A 154 8.00 -5.54 -17.72
C LYS A 154 8.63 -6.84 -17.22
N ARG A 155 8.03 -7.46 -16.21
CA ARG A 155 8.48 -8.73 -15.62
C ARG A 155 7.93 -9.96 -16.34
N LYS A 156 7.03 -9.79 -17.32
CA LYS A 156 6.34 -10.86 -18.06
C LYS A 156 5.64 -11.85 -17.13
N TYR A 157 5.08 -11.33 -16.05
CA TYR A 157 4.33 -12.12 -15.09
C TYR A 157 3.00 -12.59 -15.67
N LYS A 158 2.53 -13.76 -15.20
CA LYS A 158 1.28 -14.37 -15.64
C LYS A 158 0.34 -14.49 -14.45
N PRO A 159 -0.71 -13.64 -14.37
CA PRO A 159 -1.71 -13.77 -13.33
C PRO A 159 -2.43 -15.12 -13.42
N ALA A 160 -2.61 -15.77 -12.27
CA ALA A 160 -3.46 -16.92 -12.10
C ALA A 160 -4.91 -16.49 -11.83
N VAL A 161 -5.85 -17.38 -12.10
CA VAL A 161 -7.24 -17.21 -11.68
C VAL A 161 -7.31 -17.51 -10.18
N PHE A 162 -7.87 -16.57 -9.44
CA PHE A 162 -8.16 -16.74 -8.02
C PHE A 162 -9.37 -17.66 -7.83
N GLU A 163 -9.21 -18.71 -7.04
CA GLU A 163 -10.26 -19.69 -6.75
C GLU A 163 -10.53 -19.74 -5.23
N GLN A 164 -11.66 -19.20 -4.77
CA GLN A 164 -12.00 -19.09 -3.34
C GLN A 164 -11.85 -20.41 -2.56
N LYS A 165 -12.24 -21.55 -3.16
CA LYS A 165 -12.14 -22.89 -2.55
C LYS A 165 -10.71 -23.32 -2.17
N LYS A 166 -9.68 -22.65 -2.72
CA LYS A 166 -8.27 -22.94 -2.44
C LYS A 166 -7.77 -22.23 -1.19
N GLU A 167 -8.59 -21.36 -0.59
CA GLU A 167 -8.30 -20.69 0.67
C GLU A 167 -8.83 -21.47 1.88
N ASP A 168 -9.66 -22.48 1.65
CA ASP A 168 -10.18 -23.31 2.71
C ASP A 168 -9.04 -24.19 3.27
N LEU A 169 -8.81 -24.12 4.57
CA LEU A 169 -7.86 -25.01 5.24
C LEU A 169 -8.24 -26.49 4.95
N PRO A 170 -7.25 -27.39 4.84
CA PRO A 170 -7.53 -28.81 4.78
C PRO A 170 -8.35 -29.19 6.02
N THR A 171 -9.54 -29.74 5.81
CA THR A 171 -10.42 -30.21 6.90
C THR A 171 -9.87 -31.49 7.54
#